data_AF-A0A3M1Z3Q9-F1
#
_entry.id   AF-A0A3M1Z3Q9-F1
#
_cell.length_a   1.000
_cell.length_b   1.000
_cell.length_c   1.000
_cell.angle_alpha   90.00
_cell.angle_beta   90.00
_cell.angle_gamma   90.00
#
_symmetry.space_group_name_H-M   'P 1'
#
loop_
_entity.id
_entity.type
_entity.pdbx_description
1 polymer ?
#
loop_
_entity_poly.entity_id
_entity_poly.type
_entity_poly.pdbx_seq_one_letter_code
_entity_poly.pdbx_strand_id
1 'polypeptide(L)'
;LATMASMTQSYGTATEINIARFYWRIFEEFQMAPVPAWQIALGEVIYGMVRGLAAAVVVYLLAWPFGVRPPVSPTVGALFGLHTFAFASAAVTAAMVVRSHADQGHINTFFIVPMSFLCGTFFPLDRLPGWAEALAYGLPLTHSSLTIRAASLGQPVPWVHAAALAGFAAAFFASAVWAVRRSSS
;
A
#
# COMPACT_ATOMS: atom_id res chain seq x y z
N LEU A 1 8.53 1.65 -11.20
CA LEU A 1 9.09 0.41 -10.60
C LEU A 1 9.15 0.50 -9.08
N ALA A 2 9.83 1.49 -8.48
CA ALA A 2 9.92 1.62 -7.02
C ALA A 2 8.53 1.64 -6.34
N THR A 3 7.58 2.42 -6.87
CA THR A 3 6.19 2.49 -6.36
C THR A 3 5.45 1.15 -6.40
N MET A 4 5.61 0.39 -7.47
CA MET A 4 5.01 -0.93 -7.60
C MET A 4 5.65 -1.94 -6.62
N ALA A 5 6.99 -1.95 -6.52
CA ALA A 5 7.71 -2.85 -5.62
C ALA A 5 7.35 -2.56 -4.15
N SER A 6 7.30 -1.28 -3.76
CA SER A 6 6.87 -0.84 -2.44
C SER A 6 5.45 -1.28 -2.12
N MET A 7 4.52 -1.09 -3.06
CA MET A 7 3.15 -1.55 -2.89
C MET A 7 3.07 -3.06 -2.66
N THR A 8 3.71 -3.86 -3.50
CA THR A 8 3.66 -5.33 -3.39
C THR A 8 4.21 -5.81 -2.04
N GLN A 9 5.26 -5.17 -1.53
CA GLN A 9 5.87 -5.53 -0.25
C GLN A 9 5.07 -5.01 0.96
N SER A 10 4.52 -3.80 0.89
CA SER A 10 3.61 -3.29 1.92
C SER A 10 2.29 -4.05 1.96
N TYR A 11 1.72 -4.40 0.80
CA TYR A 11 0.47 -5.15 0.75
C TYR A 11 0.68 -6.63 1.11
N GLY A 12 1.84 -7.19 0.77
CA GLY A 12 2.17 -8.59 1.05
C GLY A 12 2.19 -8.96 2.54
N THR A 13 2.27 -7.99 3.46
CA THR A 13 2.10 -8.25 4.90
C THR A 13 0.71 -8.77 5.23
N ALA A 14 -0.29 -8.54 4.38
CA ALA A 14 -1.64 -9.03 4.61
C ALA A 14 -1.66 -10.55 4.82
N THR A 15 -0.90 -11.31 4.02
CA THR A 15 -0.83 -12.77 4.12
C THR A 15 -0.15 -13.21 5.41
N GLU A 16 0.92 -12.52 5.80
CA GLU A 16 1.62 -12.78 7.06
C GLU A 16 0.74 -12.51 8.27
N ILE A 17 -0.01 -11.41 8.27
CA ILE A 17 -0.99 -11.07 9.32
C ILE A 17 -2.07 -12.15 9.40
N ASN A 18 -2.55 -12.64 8.26
CA ASN A 18 -3.54 -13.71 8.21
C ASN A 18 -2.96 -15.00 8.79
N ILE A 19 -1.72 -15.37 8.44
CA ILE A 19 -1.03 -16.56 8.97
C ILE A 19 -0.82 -16.40 10.47
N ALA A 20 -0.32 -15.25 10.93
CA ALA A 20 -0.12 -14.92 12.33
C ALA A 20 -1.44 -15.09 13.12
N ARG A 21 -2.55 -14.59 12.58
CA ARG A 21 -3.88 -14.71 13.20
C ARG A 21 -4.38 -16.16 13.28
N PHE A 22 -4.28 -16.92 12.19
CA PHE A 22 -4.84 -18.27 12.11
C PHE A 22 -3.97 -19.35 12.77
N TYR A 23 -2.65 -19.24 12.65
CA TYR A 23 -1.72 -20.23 13.19
C TYR A 23 -1.22 -19.91 14.59
N TRP A 24 -1.06 -18.64 14.96
CA TRP A 24 -0.42 -18.25 16.23
C TRP A 24 -1.40 -17.84 17.33
N ARG A 25 -2.73 -18.01 17.13
CA ARG A 25 -3.75 -17.73 18.16
C ARG A 25 -3.64 -16.35 18.81
N ILE A 26 -3.16 -15.34 18.09
CA ILE A 26 -3.04 -13.95 18.60
C ILE A 26 -4.40 -13.43 19.13
N PHE A 27 -5.51 -14.01 18.68
CA PHE A 27 -6.84 -13.78 19.25
C PHE A 27 -6.96 -14.08 20.75
N GLU A 28 -6.31 -15.13 21.26
CA GLU A 28 -6.26 -15.47 22.69
C GLU A 28 -5.42 -14.45 23.47
N GLU A 29 -4.39 -13.88 22.84
CA GLU A 29 -3.54 -12.84 23.43
C GLU A 29 -4.23 -11.47 23.44
N PHE A 30 -5.02 -11.15 22.40
CA PHE A 30 -5.88 -9.96 22.34
C PHE A 30 -6.99 -9.96 23.40
N GLN A 31 -7.48 -11.13 23.82
CA GLN A 31 -8.43 -11.22 24.93
C GLN A 31 -7.78 -10.96 26.30
N MET A 32 -6.46 -11.11 26.42
CA MET A 32 -5.74 -10.93 27.69
C MET A 32 -5.01 -9.58 27.81
N ALA A 33 -4.74 -8.89 26.69
CA ALA A 33 -4.07 -7.60 26.69
C ALA A 33 -5.08 -6.44 26.55
N PRO A 34 -5.10 -5.45 27.47
CA PRO A 34 -5.99 -4.28 27.39
C PRO A 34 -5.47 -3.25 26.37
N VAL A 35 -5.16 -3.69 25.15
CA VAL A 35 -4.61 -2.85 24.08
C VAL A 35 -5.74 -2.41 23.16
N PRO A 36 -5.93 -1.10 22.93
CA PRO A 36 -6.98 -0.63 22.06
C PRO A 36 -6.70 -1.01 20.59
N ALA A 37 -7.74 -1.43 19.87
CA ALA A 37 -7.69 -1.89 18.47
C ALA A 37 -6.90 -0.99 17.50
N TRP A 38 -6.89 0.32 17.73
CA TRP A 38 -6.15 1.26 16.87
C TRP A 38 -4.63 1.15 17.01
N GLN A 39 -4.12 0.78 18.20
CA GLN A 39 -2.67 0.60 18.42
C GLN A 39 -2.17 -0.65 17.69
N ILE A 40 -2.98 -1.70 17.71
CA ILE A 40 -2.71 -2.96 17.01
C ILE A 40 -2.67 -2.71 15.50
N ALA A 41 -3.70 -2.04 14.97
CA ALA A 41 -3.75 -1.67 13.56
C ALA A 41 -2.54 -0.80 13.16
N LEU A 42 -2.19 0.17 13.99
CA LEU A 42 -1.06 1.06 13.73
C LEU A 42 0.28 0.33 13.72
N GLY A 43 0.50 -0.62 14.65
CA GLY A 43 1.72 -1.43 14.68
C GLY A 43 1.92 -2.25 13.40
N GLU A 44 0.86 -2.92 12.94
CA GLU A 44 0.88 -3.68 11.68
C GLU A 44 1.06 -2.78 10.46
N VAL A 45 0.44 -1.60 10.45
CA VAL A 45 0.62 -0.60 9.39
C VAL A 45 2.08 -0.13 9.34
N ILE A 46 2.69 0.19 10.49
CA ILE A 46 4.09 0.59 10.57
C ILE A 46 5.01 -0.53 10.06
N TYR A 47 4.75 -1.78 10.45
CA TYR A 47 5.49 -2.94 9.94
C TYR A 47 5.41 -3.02 8.41
N GLY A 48 4.20 -2.93 7.83
CA GLY A 48 3.99 -2.90 6.38
C GLY A 48 4.65 -1.70 5.69
N MET A 49 4.66 -0.53 6.33
CA MET A 49 5.34 0.66 5.82
C MET A 49 6.84 0.45 5.70
N VAL A 50 7.48 -0.10 6.75
CA VAL A 50 8.92 -0.37 6.76
C VAL A 50 9.30 -1.31 5.62
N ARG A 51 8.52 -2.37 5.39
CA ARG A 51 8.79 -3.30 4.28
C ARG A 51 8.67 -2.65 2.91
N GLY A 52 7.62 -1.86 2.68
CA GLY A 52 7.44 -1.17 1.40
C GLY A 52 8.50 -0.11 1.14
N LEU A 53 8.91 0.63 2.18
CA LEU A 53 9.99 1.61 2.08
C LEU A 53 11.32 0.92 1.81
N ALA A 54 11.63 -0.18 2.50
CA ALA A 54 12.83 -0.97 2.25
C ALA A 54 12.89 -1.45 0.79
N ALA A 55 11.77 -1.92 0.24
CA ALA A 55 11.68 -2.31 -1.16
C ALA A 55 11.92 -1.13 -2.13
N ALA A 56 11.40 0.06 -1.81
CA ALA A 56 11.65 1.28 -2.59
C ALA A 56 13.15 1.58 -2.64
N VAL A 57 13.79 1.55 -1.47
CA VAL A 57 15.21 1.84 -1.30
C VAL A 57 16.05 0.84 -2.09
N VAL A 58 15.75 -0.46 -2.00
CA VAL A 58 16.44 -1.50 -2.78
C VAL A 58 16.33 -1.23 -4.29
N VAL A 59 15.14 -0.87 -4.78
CA VAL A 59 14.97 -0.53 -6.21
C VAL A 59 15.80 0.68 -6.62
N TYR A 60 15.85 1.74 -5.79
CA TYR A 60 16.69 2.90 -6.08
C TYR A 60 18.20 2.58 -6.02
N LEU A 61 18.63 1.75 -5.07
CA LEU A 61 20.01 1.29 -4.98
C LEU A 61 20.44 0.49 -6.22
N LEU A 62 19.56 -0.39 -6.72
CA LEU A 62 19.79 -1.13 -7.95
C LEU A 62 19.77 -0.25 -9.20
N ALA A 63 19.01 0.84 -9.19
CA ALA A 63 18.94 1.80 -10.29
C ALA A 63 20.13 2.79 -10.31
N TRP A 64 20.83 2.96 -9.18
CA TRP A 64 22.00 3.82 -9.04
C TRP A 64 23.09 3.61 -10.11
N PRO A 65 23.58 2.37 -10.38
CA PRO A 65 24.60 2.14 -11.40
C PRO A 65 24.15 2.51 -12.82
N PHE A 66 22.85 2.61 -13.06
CA PHE A 66 22.29 3.02 -14.36
C PHE A 66 22.09 4.54 -14.49
N GLY A 67 22.62 5.32 -13.54
CA GLY A 67 22.56 6.79 -13.57
C GLY A 67 21.26 7.39 -13.01
N VAL A 68 20.36 6.56 -12.47
CA VAL A 68 19.14 7.04 -11.79
C VAL A 68 19.51 7.43 -10.37
N ARG A 69 19.61 8.74 -10.11
CA ARG A 69 19.85 9.25 -8.77
C ARG A 69 18.56 9.21 -7.95
N PRO A 70 18.59 8.68 -6.72
CA PRO A 70 17.44 8.79 -5.83
C PRO A 70 17.17 10.27 -5.56
N PRO A 71 15.93 10.73 -5.77
CA PRO A 71 15.58 12.10 -5.46
C PRO A 71 15.43 12.21 -3.94
N VAL A 72 16.48 12.70 -3.28
CA VAL A 72 16.56 12.86 -1.82
C VAL A 72 15.80 14.12 -1.37
N SER A 73 14.56 14.27 -1.84
CA SER A 73 13.69 15.38 -1.47
C SER A 73 12.78 14.97 -0.30
N PRO A 74 12.60 15.80 0.74
CA PRO A 74 11.64 15.56 1.80
C PRO A 74 10.23 15.24 1.28
N THR A 75 9.84 15.85 0.15
CA THR A 75 8.56 15.61 -0.50
C THR A 75 8.43 14.18 -1.02
N VAL A 76 9.49 13.61 -1.59
CA VAL A 76 9.50 12.23 -2.07
C VAL A 76 9.35 11.26 -0.89
N GLY A 77 10.07 11.51 0.21
CA GLY A 77 9.94 10.73 1.44
C GLY A 77 8.53 10.76 2.00
N ALA A 78 7.91 11.94 2.08
CA ALA A 78 6.54 12.10 2.56
C ALA A 78 5.52 11.38 1.66
N LEU A 79 5.65 11.48 0.33
CA LEU A 79 4.78 10.79 -0.62
C LEU A 79 4.93 9.27 -0.56
N PHE A 80 6.17 8.77 -0.42
CA PHE A 80 6.41 7.33 -0.22
C PHE A 80 5.83 6.85 1.11
N GLY A 81 5.98 7.62 2.19
CA GLY A 81 5.36 7.31 3.48
C GLY A 81 3.84 7.23 3.39
N LEU A 82 3.20 8.19 2.71
CA LEU A 82 1.75 8.19 2.48
C LEU A 82 1.30 7.00 1.63
N HIS A 83 2.05 6.70 0.57
CA HIS A 83 1.80 5.55 -0.30
C HIS A 83 1.89 4.23 0.47
N THR A 84 2.98 3.99 1.20
CA THR A 84 3.15 2.73 1.94
C THR A 84 2.16 2.62 3.10
N PHE A 85 1.81 3.73 3.75
CA PHE A 85 0.76 3.77 4.77
C PHE A 85 -0.61 3.36 4.21
N ALA A 86 -0.99 3.87 3.03
CA ALA A 86 -2.25 3.52 2.38
C ALA A 86 -2.33 2.02 2.08
N PHE A 87 -1.28 1.45 1.47
CA PHE A 87 -1.27 0.04 1.10
C PHE A 87 -1.09 -0.90 2.29
N ALA A 88 -0.34 -0.51 3.31
CA ALA A 88 -0.25 -1.27 4.56
C ALA A 88 -1.60 -1.27 5.30
N SER A 89 -2.33 -0.15 5.32
CA SER A 89 -3.68 -0.08 5.89
C SER A 89 -4.69 -0.95 5.12
N ALA A 90 -4.58 -0.97 3.78
CA ALA A 90 -5.37 -1.88 2.96
C ALA A 90 -5.03 -3.36 3.23
N ALA A 91 -3.75 -3.68 3.45
CA ALA A 91 -3.32 -5.02 3.84
C ALA A 91 -3.90 -5.47 5.17
N VAL A 92 -3.86 -4.61 6.20
CA VAL A 92 -4.48 -4.91 7.50
C VAL A 92 -5.97 -5.15 7.33
N THR A 93 -6.67 -4.25 6.61
CA THR A 93 -8.11 -4.41 6.34
C THR A 93 -8.40 -5.75 5.66
N ALA A 94 -7.67 -6.09 4.59
CA ALA A 94 -7.84 -7.35 3.87
C ALA A 94 -7.57 -8.56 4.78
N ALA A 95 -6.50 -8.52 5.58
CA ALA A 95 -6.14 -9.60 6.50
C ALA A 95 -7.20 -9.84 7.59
N MET A 96 -7.91 -8.78 8.01
CA MET A 96 -8.99 -8.88 9.02
C MET A 96 -10.31 -9.39 8.43
N VAL A 97 -10.63 -9.02 7.20
CA VAL A 97 -11.90 -9.37 6.53
C VAL A 97 -11.84 -10.77 5.94
N VAL A 98 -10.68 -11.18 5.42
CA VAL A 98 -10.52 -12.44 4.71
C VAL A 98 -10.30 -13.60 5.67
N ARG A 99 -11.17 -14.61 5.60
CA ARG A 99 -11.21 -15.74 6.53
C ARG A 99 -10.33 -16.93 6.12
N SER A 100 -9.70 -16.90 4.94
CA SER A 100 -8.91 -18.00 4.40
C SER A 100 -7.73 -17.51 3.57
N HIS A 101 -6.58 -18.19 3.70
CA HIS A 101 -5.40 -17.93 2.88
C HIS A 101 -5.68 -18.02 1.37
N ALA A 102 -6.56 -18.94 0.96
CA ALA A 102 -6.92 -19.10 -0.46
C ALA A 102 -7.67 -17.87 -1.00
N ASP A 103 -8.60 -17.33 -0.21
CA ASP A 103 -9.37 -16.14 -0.57
C ASP A 103 -8.48 -14.88 -0.63
N GLN A 104 -7.42 -14.85 0.19
CA GLN A 104 -6.44 -13.76 0.16
C GLN A 104 -5.57 -13.80 -1.09
N GLY A 105 -5.19 -15.00 -1.54
CA GLY A 105 -4.54 -15.21 -2.82
C GLY A 105 -5.39 -14.70 -3.98
N HIS A 106 -6.70 -14.98 -3.97
CA HIS A 106 -7.62 -14.48 -4.99
C HIS A 106 -7.66 -12.95 -5.05
N ILE A 107 -7.70 -12.25 -3.91
CA ILE A 107 -7.68 -10.78 -3.90
C ILE A 107 -6.38 -10.25 -4.53
N ASN A 108 -5.25 -10.86 -4.20
CA ASN A 108 -3.95 -10.45 -4.75
C ASN A 108 -3.93 -10.62 -6.28
N THR A 109 -4.36 -11.78 -6.78
CA THR A 109 -4.38 -12.08 -8.22
C THR A 109 -5.39 -11.24 -9.00
N PHE A 110 -6.58 -10.99 -8.45
CA PHE A 110 -7.64 -10.26 -9.17
C PHE A 110 -7.57 -8.74 -9.05
N PHE A 111 -6.95 -8.19 -8.00
CA PHE A 111 -6.91 -6.74 -7.79
C PHE A 111 -5.50 -6.17 -7.84
N ILE A 112 -4.55 -6.75 -7.09
CA ILE A 112 -3.21 -6.18 -6.94
C ILE A 112 -2.38 -6.34 -8.20
N VAL A 113 -2.43 -7.51 -8.84
CA VAL A 113 -1.72 -7.78 -10.10
C VAL A 113 -2.21 -6.83 -11.21
N PRO A 114 -3.51 -6.77 -11.56
CA PRO A 114 -3.96 -5.83 -12.60
C PRO A 114 -3.69 -4.38 -12.22
N MET A 115 -3.88 -3.99 -10.95
CA MET A 115 -3.56 -2.63 -10.51
C MET A 115 -2.07 -2.29 -10.71
N SER A 116 -1.16 -3.24 -10.46
CA SER A 116 0.28 -3.07 -10.71
C SER A 116 0.60 -2.76 -12.16
N PHE A 117 -0.11 -3.41 -13.10
CA PHE A 117 0.06 -3.16 -14.53
C PHE A 117 -0.57 -1.82 -14.98
N LEU A 118 -1.74 -1.48 -14.45
CA LEU A 118 -2.50 -0.28 -14.83
C LEU A 118 -2.00 1.03 -14.18
N CYS A 119 -1.03 0.99 -13.26
CA CYS A 119 -0.57 2.19 -12.52
C CYS A 119 0.21 3.25 -13.32
N GLY A 120 0.18 3.18 -14.65
CA GLY A 120 0.88 4.13 -15.53
C GLY A 120 2.40 3.89 -15.64
N THR A 121 2.94 2.82 -15.04
CA THR A 121 4.38 2.50 -15.10
C THR A 121 4.76 1.77 -16.38
N PHE A 122 3.98 0.78 -16.81
CA PHE A 122 4.25 -0.01 -18.02
C PHE A 122 3.50 0.51 -19.25
N PHE A 123 2.27 0.98 -19.04
CA PHE A 123 1.42 1.52 -20.09
C PHE A 123 1.14 3.00 -19.80
N PRO A 124 1.41 3.92 -20.74
CA PRO A 124 0.99 5.31 -20.60
C PRO A 124 -0.54 5.36 -20.47
N LEU A 125 -1.06 6.15 -19.53
CA LEU A 125 -2.49 6.29 -19.29
C LEU A 125 -3.22 6.77 -20.55
N ASP A 126 -2.61 7.71 -21.28
CA ASP A 126 -3.15 8.32 -22.52
C ASP A 126 -3.28 7.34 -23.70
N ARG A 127 -2.74 6.12 -23.57
CA ARG A 127 -2.82 5.06 -24.60
C ARG A 127 -3.78 3.94 -24.23
N LEU A 128 -4.42 4.01 -23.06
CA LEU A 128 -5.41 3.03 -22.66
C LEU A 128 -6.75 3.33 -23.36
N PRO A 129 -7.53 2.29 -23.70
CA PRO A 129 -8.92 2.50 -24.13
C PRO A 129 -9.70 3.15 -22.98
N GLY A 130 -10.64 4.06 -23.28
CA GLY A 130 -11.24 4.95 -22.27
C GLY A 130 -11.86 4.27 -21.03
N TRP A 131 -12.32 3.02 -21.14
CA TRP A 131 -12.79 2.24 -19.99
C TRP A 131 -11.64 1.84 -19.03
N ALA A 132 -10.47 1.50 -19.57
CA ALA A 132 -9.28 1.13 -18.79
C ALA A 132 -8.59 2.36 -18.21
N GLU A 133 -8.64 3.49 -18.91
CA GLU A 133 -8.20 4.79 -18.41
C GLU A 133 -9.04 5.21 -17.19
N ALA A 134 -10.37 5.15 -17.30
CA ALA A 134 -11.28 5.44 -16.18
C ALA A 134 -11.02 4.52 -14.97
N LEU A 135 -10.80 3.21 -15.22
CA LEU A 135 -10.44 2.27 -14.17
C LEU A 135 -9.11 2.64 -13.51
N ALA A 136 -8.09 2.98 -14.31
CA ALA A 136 -6.78 3.36 -13.79
C ALA A 136 -6.84 4.62 -12.91
N TYR A 137 -7.63 5.63 -13.28
CA TYR A 137 -7.84 6.82 -12.45
C TYR A 137 -8.62 6.55 -11.16
N GLY A 138 -9.37 5.45 -11.07
CA GLY A 138 -9.99 5.01 -9.82
C GLY A 138 -9.03 4.33 -8.83
N LEU A 139 -7.82 3.97 -9.27
CA LEU A 139 -6.87 3.20 -8.45
C LEU A 139 -5.97 4.14 -7.62
N PRO A 140 -5.82 3.90 -6.30
CA PRO A 140 -4.93 4.70 -5.45
C PRO A 140 -3.47 4.60 -5.91
N LEU A 141 -3.10 3.46 -6.53
CA LEU A 141 -1.75 3.24 -7.04
C LEU A 141 -1.41 4.23 -8.16
N THR A 142 -2.34 4.55 -9.04
CA THR A 142 -2.14 5.49 -10.15
C THR A 142 -1.83 6.89 -9.61
N HIS A 143 -2.60 7.37 -8.64
CA HIS A 143 -2.35 8.67 -7.98
C HIS A 143 -0.99 8.73 -7.28
N SER A 144 -0.61 7.65 -6.58
CA SER A 144 0.71 7.57 -5.95
C SER A 144 1.85 7.52 -6.96
N SER A 145 1.69 6.78 -8.06
CA SER A 145 2.69 6.64 -9.12
C SER A 145 2.94 7.99 -9.81
N LEU A 146 1.88 8.72 -10.15
CA LEU A 146 1.98 10.03 -10.80
C LEU A 146 2.66 11.07 -9.90
N THR A 147 2.27 11.15 -8.63
CA THR A 147 2.81 12.13 -7.68
C THR A 147 4.27 11.85 -7.32
N ILE A 148 4.60 10.59 -6.99
CA ILE A 148 5.98 10.18 -6.69
C ILE A 148 6.87 10.35 -7.91
N ARG A 149 6.39 9.99 -9.12
CA ARG A 149 7.16 10.20 -10.35
C ARG A 149 7.43 11.68 -10.63
N ALA A 150 6.42 12.54 -10.51
CA ALA A 150 6.59 13.98 -10.70
C ALA A 150 7.61 14.56 -9.70
N ALA A 151 7.47 14.21 -8.41
CA ALA A 151 8.41 14.63 -7.38
C ALA A 151 9.84 14.10 -7.63
N SER A 152 9.95 12.86 -8.11
CA SER A 152 11.23 12.23 -8.41
C SER A 152 11.97 12.86 -9.60
N LEU A 153 11.22 13.38 -10.58
CA LEU A 153 11.76 14.04 -11.76
C LEU A 153 11.95 15.55 -11.57
N GLY A 154 11.69 16.09 -10.37
CA GLY A 154 11.74 17.52 -10.11
C GLY A 154 10.65 18.33 -10.82
N GLN A 155 9.59 17.67 -11.29
CA GLN A 155 8.43 18.29 -11.93
C GLN A 155 7.43 18.81 -10.86
N PRO A 156 6.55 19.76 -11.21
CA PRO A 156 5.51 20.21 -10.30
C PRO A 156 4.63 19.05 -9.86
N VAL A 157 4.54 18.84 -8.54
CA VAL A 157 3.78 17.73 -7.97
C VAL A 157 2.28 18.02 -8.13
N PRO A 158 1.50 17.12 -8.73
CA PRO A 158 0.05 17.28 -8.84
C PRO A 158 -0.60 17.02 -7.47
N TRP A 159 -0.74 18.08 -6.67
CA TRP A 159 -1.27 18.01 -5.31
C TRP A 159 -2.69 17.42 -5.21
N VAL A 160 -3.49 17.52 -6.27
CA VAL A 160 -4.83 16.89 -6.35
C VAL A 160 -4.74 15.37 -6.18
N HIS A 161 -3.77 14.73 -6.83
CA HIS A 161 -3.56 13.29 -6.71
C HIS A 161 -2.96 12.90 -5.35
N ALA A 162 -2.13 13.77 -4.75
CA ALA A 162 -1.62 13.55 -3.40
C ALA A 162 -2.74 13.64 -2.36
N ALA A 163 -3.66 14.59 -2.52
CA ALA A 163 -4.85 14.73 -1.69
C ALA A 163 -5.80 13.53 -1.85
N ALA A 164 -6.04 13.07 -3.09
CA ALA A 164 -6.82 11.86 -3.35
C ALA A 164 -6.20 10.64 -2.66
N LEU A 165 -4.88 10.46 -2.76
CA LEU A 165 -4.15 9.39 -2.07
C LEU A 165 -4.29 9.49 -0.55
N ALA A 166 -4.23 10.70 0.01
CA ALA A 166 -4.47 10.91 1.45
C ALA A 166 -5.90 10.54 1.85
N GLY A 167 -6.89 10.83 1.01
CA GLY A 167 -8.27 10.38 1.20
C GLY A 167 -8.39 8.86 1.23
N PHE A 168 -7.77 8.16 0.28
CA PHE A 168 -7.71 6.69 0.27
C PHE A 168 -6.98 6.13 1.50
N ALA A 169 -5.86 6.74 1.89
CA ALA A 169 -5.10 6.36 3.08
C ALA A 169 -5.95 6.44 4.35
N ALA A 170 -6.67 7.56 4.53
CA ALA A 170 -7.57 7.75 5.67
C ALA A 170 -8.72 6.74 5.66
N ALA A 171 -9.32 6.48 4.49
CA ALA A 171 -10.40 5.51 4.34
C ALA A 171 -9.93 4.09 4.68
N PHE A 172 -8.77 3.67 4.17
CA PHE A 172 -8.21 2.34 4.45
C PHE A 172 -7.76 2.18 5.91
N PHE A 173 -7.25 3.24 6.53
CA PHE A 173 -6.91 3.18 7.95
C PHE A 173 -8.17 3.10 8.82
N ALA A 174 -9.21 3.87 8.50
CA ALA A 174 -10.51 3.79 9.18
C ALA A 174 -11.13 2.40 9.04
N SER A 175 -11.09 1.79 7.85
CA SER A 175 -11.57 0.43 7.64
C SER A 175 -10.74 -0.61 8.39
N ALA A 176 -9.42 -0.42 8.47
CA ALA A 176 -8.53 -1.31 9.24
C ALA A 176 -8.89 -1.27 10.73
N VAL A 177 -9.02 -0.07 11.31
CA VAL A 177 -9.41 0.09 12.72
C VAL A 177 -10.79 -0.49 12.97
N TRP A 178 -11.76 -0.25 12.09
CA TRP A 178 -13.10 -0.82 12.20
C TRP A 178 -13.08 -2.36 12.13
N ALA A 179 -12.32 -2.94 11.21
CA ALA A 179 -12.21 -4.39 11.05
C ALA A 179 -11.56 -5.05 12.26
N VAL A 180 -10.51 -4.43 12.84
CA VAL A 180 -9.88 -4.91 14.09
C VAL A 180 -10.85 -4.82 15.26
N ARG A 181 -11.62 -3.71 15.39
CA ARG A 181 -12.62 -3.56 16.46
C ARG A 181 -13.71 -4.62 16.38
N ARG A 182 -14.23 -4.89 15.17
CA ARG A 182 -15.27 -5.92 14.94
C ARG A 182 -14.76 -7.33 15.21
N SER A 183 -13.48 -7.57 14.98
CA SER A 183 -12.84 -8.84 15.35
C SER A 183 -12.70 -9.00 16.87
N SER A 184 -12.68 -7.93 17.65
CA SER A 184 -12.48 -8.01 19.11
C SER A 184 -13.79 -8.20 19.90
N SER A 185 -14.96 -8.09 19.25
CA SER A 185 -16.29 -8.25 19.84
C SER A 185 -16.90 -9.61 19.50
#